data_AF-A0A3B6JKC6-F1
#
_entry.id   AF-A0A3B6JKC6-F1
#
_cell.length_a   1.000
_cell.length_b   1.000
_cell.length_c   1.000
_cell.angle_alpha   90.00
_cell.angle_beta   90.00
_cell.angle_gamma   90.00
#
_symmetry.space_group_name_H-M   'P 1'
#
loop_
_entity.id
_entity.type
_entity.pdbx_description
1 polymer ?
#
loop_
_entity_poly.entity_id
_entity_poly.type
_entity_poly.pdbx_seq_one_letter_code
_entity_poly.pdbx_strand_id
1 'polypeptide(L)'
;MATAAQVAATFLSFLSCPRHHTAPSPSVSFLATPVLPASLRAAAAGGQTLTFRCRGRRVAVVAQLPTMIPELASGEKKIRWSSRAVRSFAMAELEARKMRYPTTGTEGLLMGILVEGTSDAAKLMRANGITLLTVRDAAATILGKSEMFYFSPMHPPLTESAQRALDWAVNEKLKSGEDGEVTANHLFLAIWSDKESAGHKVLASLGFDDQKASLLAKTAGEEKAMSPR
;
A
#
# COMPACT_ATOMS: atom_id res chain seq x y z
N MET A 1 57.13 10.74 21.44
CA MET A 1 57.23 11.80 22.47
C MET A 1 55.81 12.29 22.72
N ALA A 2 54.94 11.66 23.53
CA ALA A 2 54.98 11.30 24.96
C ALA A 2 55.12 12.51 25.90
N THR A 3 54.00 12.95 26.50
CA THR A 3 53.77 13.40 27.90
C THR A 3 52.29 13.85 28.01
N ALA A 4 51.40 13.15 28.72
CA ALA A 4 51.15 13.16 30.18
C ALA A 4 50.46 14.47 30.65
N ALA A 5 49.43 14.55 31.50
CA ALA A 5 48.66 13.58 32.27
C ALA A 5 47.45 14.31 32.92
N GLN A 6 46.35 13.58 33.10
CA GLN A 6 45.51 13.47 34.30
C GLN A 6 45.06 14.73 35.09
N VAL A 7 43.74 14.88 35.27
CA VAL A 7 43.14 15.03 36.62
C VAL A 7 41.83 14.23 36.68
N ALA A 8 41.85 13.18 37.49
CA ALA A 8 40.71 12.44 37.97
C ALA A 8 40.36 12.92 39.40
N ALA A 9 39.10 12.75 39.80
CA ALA A 9 38.71 11.98 40.99
C ALA A 9 37.52 12.58 41.76
N THR A 10 36.48 11.73 41.90
CA THR A 10 35.66 11.44 43.10
C THR A 10 35.00 12.58 43.89
N PHE A 11 33.70 12.43 44.15
CA PHE A 11 33.22 12.23 45.52
C PHE A 11 31.91 11.41 45.57
N LEU A 12 31.88 10.50 46.54
CA LEU A 12 30.89 9.47 46.81
C LEU A 12 29.67 10.00 47.60
N SER A 13 28.53 9.36 47.33
CA SER A 13 27.52 8.81 48.26
C SER A 13 27.16 9.53 49.56
N PHE A 14 25.86 9.65 49.87
CA PHE A 14 25.15 8.81 50.87
C PHE A 14 23.81 9.42 51.35
N LEU A 15 22.94 8.52 51.83
CA LEU A 15 21.72 8.70 52.64
C LEU A 15 20.43 9.03 51.86
N SER A 16 19.25 8.49 52.16
CA SER A 16 18.78 7.34 52.95
C SER A 16 17.25 7.34 52.81
N CYS A 17 16.65 6.15 52.88
CA CYS A 17 15.22 5.79 53.02
C CYS A 17 14.41 6.62 54.08
N PRO A 18 13.05 6.51 54.23
CA PRO A 18 12.24 5.27 54.11
C PRO A 18 10.74 5.34 53.66
N ARG A 19 10.24 4.14 53.30
CA ARG A 19 8.93 3.44 53.53
C ARG A 19 7.65 4.28 53.80
N HIS A 20 6.45 3.90 53.32
CA HIS A 20 5.65 2.75 53.83
C HIS A 20 4.25 2.61 53.15
N HIS A 21 3.71 1.36 53.19
CA HIS A 21 2.28 0.93 53.17
C HIS A 21 1.47 1.02 51.86
N THR A 22 0.58 0.10 51.45
CA THR A 22 0.09 -1.23 51.90
C THR A 22 -0.82 -1.80 50.79
N ALA A 23 -0.78 -3.12 50.57
CA ALA A 23 -1.83 -3.86 49.88
C ALA A 23 -3.10 -3.97 50.76
N PRO A 24 -4.28 -4.29 50.19
CA PRO A 24 -4.75 -5.67 50.36
C PRO A 24 -5.54 -6.24 49.16
N SER A 25 -5.43 -7.55 49.00
CA SER A 25 -6.51 -8.42 48.48
C SER A 25 -7.31 -8.93 49.68
N PRO A 26 -8.59 -9.32 49.51
CA PRO A 26 -8.82 -10.77 49.52
C PRO A 26 -9.91 -11.28 48.57
N SER A 27 -9.71 -12.54 48.24
CA SER A 27 -10.58 -13.57 47.68
C SER A 27 -12.02 -13.57 48.17
N VAL A 28 -12.97 -13.81 47.26
CA VAL A 28 -14.20 -14.57 47.54
C VAL A 28 -14.52 -15.45 46.33
N SER A 29 -14.54 -16.77 46.55
CA SER A 29 -15.04 -17.80 45.64
C SER A 29 -16.52 -18.10 45.94
N PHE A 30 -17.09 -19.10 45.26
CA PHE A 30 -18.44 -19.69 45.36
C PHE A 30 -19.40 -19.21 44.26
N LEU A 31 -19.55 -19.99 43.17
CA LEU A 31 -20.41 -21.17 42.98
C LEU A 31 -21.89 -20.82 42.79
N ALA A 32 -22.41 -21.23 41.63
CA ALA A 32 -23.74 -21.79 41.37
C ALA A 32 -24.48 -21.15 40.18
N THR A 33 -24.45 -21.84 39.04
CA THR A 33 -25.63 -22.00 38.15
C THR A 33 -26.60 -23.02 38.78
N PRO A 34 -27.75 -23.40 38.18
CA PRO A 34 -28.61 -22.76 37.16
C PRO A 34 -30.11 -22.76 37.58
N VAL A 35 -30.96 -21.85 37.08
CA VAL A 35 -32.42 -22.13 36.98
C VAL A 35 -33.05 -21.37 35.80
N LEU A 36 -33.51 -22.12 34.80
CA LEU A 36 -34.60 -21.76 33.86
C LEU A 36 -35.94 -22.06 34.56
N PRO A 37 -37.03 -21.33 34.25
CA PRO A 37 -37.98 -21.94 33.29
C PRO A 37 -38.79 -20.96 32.43
N ALA A 38 -39.39 -21.57 31.40
CA ALA A 38 -40.72 -21.31 30.85
C ALA A 38 -40.95 -20.11 29.91
N SER A 39 -40.98 -20.47 28.62
CA SER A 39 -42.17 -20.40 27.75
C SER A 39 -42.85 -19.04 27.56
N LEU A 40 -42.58 -18.43 26.40
CA LEU A 40 -43.50 -17.48 25.76
C LEU A 40 -43.57 -17.75 24.24
N ARG A 41 -44.49 -18.67 23.91
CA ARG A 41 -45.47 -18.61 22.82
C ARG A 41 -45.04 -17.86 21.55
N ALA A 42 -44.67 -18.65 20.54
CA ALA A 42 -44.58 -18.22 19.14
C ALA A 42 -45.95 -17.79 18.61
N ALA A 43 -46.08 -16.53 18.22
CA ALA A 43 -47.18 -16.05 17.38
C ALA A 43 -46.72 -16.10 15.91
N ALA A 44 -47.22 -17.09 15.19
CA ALA A 44 -47.11 -17.17 13.74
C ALA A 44 -48.00 -16.09 13.12
N ALA A 45 -47.38 -15.01 12.63
CA ALA A 45 -48.02 -14.08 11.71
C ALA A 45 -47.38 -14.26 10.33
N GLY A 46 -48.20 -14.71 9.37
CA GLY A 46 -47.79 -14.92 7.99
C GLY A 46 -47.31 -13.62 7.34
N GLY A 47 -45.99 -13.49 7.21
CA GLY A 47 -45.36 -12.50 6.36
C GLY A 47 -45.16 -13.08 4.97
N GLN A 48 -45.88 -12.52 3.99
CA GLN A 48 -45.66 -12.81 2.57
C GLN A 48 -44.17 -12.60 2.26
N THR A 49 -43.49 -13.67 1.85
CA THR A 49 -42.10 -13.62 1.42
C THR A 49 -42.04 -12.84 0.11
N LEU A 50 -41.83 -11.53 0.21
CA LEU A 50 -41.37 -10.73 -0.92
C LEU A 50 -39.97 -11.22 -1.28
N THR A 51 -39.91 -12.13 -2.25
CA THR A 51 -38.66 -12.47 -2.92
C THR A 51 -38.18 -11.22 -3.63
N PHE A 52 -37.35 -10.43 -2.96
CA PHE A 52 -36.56 -9.40 -3.63
C PHE A 52 -35.61 -10.12 -4.57
N ARG A 53 -36.02 -10.23 -5.83
CA ARG A 53 -35.16 -10.62 -6.92
C ARG A 53 -34.18 -9.48 -7.14
N CYS A 54 -33.10 -9.46 -6.36
CA CYS A 54 -31.93 -8.67 -6.68
C CYS A 54 -31.41 -9.18 -8.03
N ARG A 55 -31.87 -8.56 -9.12
CA ARG A 55 -31.14 -8.56 -10.38
C ARG A 55 -29.82 -7.89 -10.04
N GLY A 56 -28.80 -8.71 -9.80
CA GLY A 56 -27.43 -8.28 -9.62
C GLY A 56 -26.99 -7.55 -10.88
N ARG A 57 -27.31 -6.26 -10.94
CA ARG A 57 -26.71 -5.35 -11.91
C ARG A 57 -25.27 -5.25 -11.44
N ARG A 58 -24.38 -6.00 -12.09
CA ARG A 58 -22.94 -5.80 -11.95
C ARG A 58 -22.70 -4.37 -12.43
N VAL A 59 -22.70 -3.42 -11.50
CA VAL A 59 -22.20 -2.08 -11.77
C VAL A 59 -20.70 -2.28 -11.87
N ALA A 60 -20.20 -2.40 -13.10
CA ALA A 60 -18.79 -2.27 -13.35
C ALA A 60 -18.44 -0.83 -12.98
N VAL A 61 -17.98 -0.63 -11.73
CA VAL A 61 -17.35 0.62 -11.32
C VAL A 61 -16.14 0.75 -12.22
N VAL A 62 -16.25 1.62 -13.23
CA VAL A 62 -15.10 2.00 -14.06
C VAL A 62 -14.21 2.83 -13.14
N ALA A 63 -13.29 2.16 -12.46
CA ALA A 63 -12.38 2.83 -11.57
C ALA A 63 -11.35 3.60 -12.41
N GLN A 64 -11.53 4.92 -12.47
CA GLN A 64 -10.59 5.84 -13.08
C GLN A 64 -9.58 6.25 -12.00
N LEU A 65 -8.28 6.21 -12.32
CA LEU A 65 -7.24 6.76 -11.45
C LEU A 65 -7.13 8.28 -11.65
N PRO A 66 -6.66 9.02 -10.64
CA PRO A 66 -6.40 10.45 -10.76
C PRO A 66 -5.28 10.70 -11.78
N THR A 67 -5.64 11.17 -12.97
CA THR A 67 -4.70 11.54 -14.05
C THR A 67 -4.90 13.02 -14.39
N MET A 68 -3.83 13.79 -14.53
CA MET A 68 -3.89 15.23 -14.80
C MET A 68 -3.87 15.57 -16.31
N ILE A 69 -4.02 14.57 -17.19
CA ILE A 69 -3.94 14.78 -18.64
C ILE A 69 -5.20 15.50 -19.17
N PRO A 70 -5.05 16.67 -19.83
CA PRO A 70 -6.16 17.42 -20.42
C PRO A 70 -6.88 16.70 -21.56
N GLU A 71 -6.19 15.83 -22.30
CA GLU A 71 -6.73 15.07 -23.43
C GLU A 71 -7.78 14.02 -23.02
N LEU A 72 -7.77 13.56 -21.76
CA LEU A 72 -8.90 12.80 -21.21
C LEU A 72 -10.12 13.67 -20.92
N ALA A 73 -9.93 14.97 -20.68
CA ALA A 73 -11.01 15.91 -20.39
C ALA A 73 -11.76 16.34 -21.65
N SER A 74 -11.14 16.26 -22.84
CA SER A 74 -11.80 16.55 -24.13
C SER A 74 -12.74 15.44 -24.61
N GLY A 75 -12.74 14.27 -23.97
CA GLY A 75 -13.71 13.20 -24.23
C GLY A 75 -13.51 12.41 -25.52
N GLU A 76 -12.48 12.73 -26.32
CA GLU A 76 -12.24 12.09 -27.63
C GLU A 76 -11.71 10.65 -27.52
N LYS A 77 -10.99 10.30 -26.44
CA LYS A 77 -10.49 8.94 -26.21
C LYS A 77 -10.64 8.52 -24.75
N LYS A 78 -11.58 7.60 -24.48
CA LYS A 78 -11.83 7.07 -23.13
C LYS A 78 -10.79 6.02 -22.75
N ILE A 79 -9.85 6.43 -21.91
CA ILE A 79 -8.82 5.54 -21.37
C ILE A 79 -9.38 4.79 -20.16
N ARG A 80 -9.10 3.49 -20.11
CA ARG A 80 -9.56 2.61 -19.04
C ARG A 80 -8.36 2.02 -18.33
N TRP A 81 -8.37 2.04 -17.01
CA TRP A 81 -7.38 1.37 -16.19
C TRP A 81 -7.77 -0.08 -15.98
N SER A 82 -6.79 -0.98 -15.97
CA SER A 82 -7.04 -2.38 -15.65
C SER A 82 -7.39 -2.53 -14.18
N SER A 83 -8.21 -3.54 -13.86
CA SER A 83 -8.58 -3.83 -12.47
C SER A 83 -7.34 -4.11 -11.59
N ARG A 84 -6.26 -4.66 -12.15
CA ARG A 84 -4.97 -4.85 -11.48
C ARG A 84 -4.28 -3.52 -11.18
N ALA A 85 -4.27 -2.58 -12.14
CA ALA A 85 -3.68 -1.26 -11.95
C ALA A 85 -4.42 -0.47 -10.86
N VAL A 86 -5.75 -0.49 -10.91
CA VAL A 86 -6.61 0.14 -9.89
C VAL A 86 -6.37 -0.45 -8.51
N ARG A 87 -6.34 -1.79 -8.40
CA ARG A 87 -6.04 -2.46 -7.13
C ARG A 87 -4.64 -2.12 -6.63
N SER A 88 -3.64 -2.08 -7.52
CA SER A 88 -2.27 -1.70 -7.18
C SER A 88 -2.20 -0.28 -6.60
N PHE A 89 -2.93 0.67 -7.18
CA PHE A 89 -3.03 2.03 -6.66
C PHE A 89 -3.66 2.08 -5.27
N ALA A 90 -4.79 1.38 -5.07
CA ALA A 90 -5.42 1.32 -3.74
C ALA A 90 -4.50 0.68 -2.69
N MET A 91 -3.72 -0.33 -3.08
CA MET A 91 -2.72 -0.93 -2.20
C MET A 91 -1.55 0.02 -1.91
N ALA A 92 -1.20 0.91 -2.85
CA ALA A 92 -0.17 1.93 -2.64
C ALA A 92 -0.55 2.94 -1.56
N GLU A 93 -1.78 3.46 -1.58
CA GLU A 93 -2.30 4.36 -0.53
C GLU A 93 -2.27 3.68 0.84
N LEU A 94 -2.69 2.42 0.89
CA LEU A 94 -2.70 1.62 2.11
C LEU A 94 -1.28 1.40 2.65
N GLU A 95 -0.29 1.23 1.77
CA GLU A 95 1.09 0.99 2.16
C GLU A 95 1.82 2.27 2.59
N ALA A 96 1.53 3.41 1.95
CA ALA A 96 1.96 4.72 2.42
C ALA A 96 1.45 4.99 3.85
N ARG A 97 0.21 4.61 4.16
CA ARG A 97 -0.37 4.73 5.51
C ARG A 97 0.28 3.82 6.53
N LYS A 98 0.57 2.57 6.17
CA LYS A 98 1.27 1.61 7.06
C LYS A 98 2.66 2.11 7.42
N MET A 99 3.36 2.68 6.44
CA MET A 99 4.66 3.32 6.66
C MET A 99 4.55 4.76 7.19
N ARG A 100 3.34 5.24 7.49
CA ARG A 100 3.08 6.58 8.05
C ARG A 100 3.70 7.72 7.24
N TYR A 101 3.75 7.58 5.92
CA TYR A 101 4.16 8.67 5.04
C TYR A 101 2.98 9.62 4.77
N PRO A 102 3.23 10.95 4.74
CA PRO A 102 2.18 11.94 4.52
C PRO A 102 1.59 11.90 3.11
N THR A 103 2.35 11.42 2.15
CA THR A 103 2.02 11.40 0.73
C THR A 103 2.18 10.00 0.14
N THR A 104 1.49 9.73 -0.96
CA THR A 104 1.66 8.51 -1.75
C THR A 104 2.65 8.80 -2.87
N GLY A 105 3.91 8.38 -2.70
CA GLY A 105 4.95 8.53 -3.72
C GLY A 105 5.06 7.35 -4.68
N THR A 106 6.05 7.43 -5.57
CA THR A 106 6.38 6.37 -6.54
C THR A 106 6.82 5.06 -5.88
N GLU A 107 7.45 5.13 -4.71
CA GLU A 107 7.75 3.97 -3.86
C GLU A 107 6.47 3.33 -3.32
N GLY A 108 5.48 4.15 -2.93
CA GLY A 108 4.12 3.73 -2.60
C GLY A 108 3.52 2.90 -3.73
N LEU A 109 3.50 3.48 -4.94
CA LEU A 109 2.99 2.81 -6.14
C LEU A 109 3.71 1.48 -6.42
N LEU A 110 5.03 1.46 -6.28
CA LEU A 110 5.84 0.25 -6.44
C LEU A 110 5.46 -0.86 -5.45
N MET A 111 5.30 -0.52 -4.17
CA MET A 111 4.83 -1.47 -3.16
C MET A 111 3.40 -1.92 -3.44
N GLY A 112 2.53 -1.02 -3.91
CA GLY A 112 1.17 -1.35 -4.32
C GLY A 112 1.11 -2.42 -5.41
N ILE A 113 1.98 -2.34 -6.41
CA ILE A 113 2.14 -3.34 -7.47
C ILE A 113 2.58 -4.70 -6.89
N LEU A 114 3.55 -4.69 -5.96
CA LEU A 114 4.01 -5.90 -5.29
C LEU A 114 2.93 -6.55 -4.40
N VAL A 115 2.12 -5.75 -3.71
CA VAL A 115 1.01 -6.23 -2.86
C VAL A 115 -0.10 -6.81 -3.71
N GLU A 116 -0.43 -6.19 -4.85
CA GLU A 116 -1.38 -6.74 -5.81
C GLU A 116 -0.91 -8.09 -6.35
N GLY A 117 0.37 -8.18 -6.72
CA GLY A 117 1.11 -9.43 -6.91
C GLY A 117 0.76 -10.24 -8.16
N THR A 118 -0.32 -9.96 -8.87
CA THR A 118 -0.76 -10.77 -10.03
C THR A 118 -0.27 -10.23 -11.38
N SER A 119 0.11 -8.95 -11.44
CA SER A 119 0.74 -8.34 -12.61
C SER A 119 2.09 -8.95 -12.98
N ASP A 120 2.47 -8.87 -14.26
CA ASP A 120 3.77 -9.38 -14.72
C ASP A 120 4.94 -8.55 -14.18
N ALA A 121 4.73 -7.25 -13.95
CA ALA A 121 5.68 -6.41 -13.22
C ALA A 121 6.00 -7.00 -11.84
N ALA A 122 4.98 -7.37 -11.06
CA ALA A 122 5.17 -7.98 -9.74
C ALA A 122 5.84 -9.36 -9.81
N LYS A 123 5.55 -10.16 -10.84
CA LYS A 123 6.23 -11.45 -11.06
C LYS A 123 7.71 -11.25 -11.40
N LEU A 124 8.01 -10.31 -12.28
CA LEU A 124 9.38 -9.99 -12.69
C LEU A 124 10.21 -9.46 -11.52
N MET A 125 9.64 -8.55 -10.71
CA MET A 125 10.30 -8.09 -9.48
C MET A 125 10.64 -9.25 -8.54
N ARG A 126 9.67 -10.12 -8.26
CA ARG A 126 9.88 -11.29 -7.38
C ARG A 126 10.90 -12.28 -7.95
N ALA A 127 10.89 -12.52 -9.26
CA ALA A 127 11.88 -13.36 -9.93
C ALA A 127 13.32 -12.81 -9.81
N ASN A 128 13.46 -11.49 -9.63
CA ASN A 128 14.74 -10.81 -9.40
C ASN A 128 15.06 -10.60 -7.91
N GLY A 129 14.35 -11.26 -6.99
CA GLY A 129 14.57 -11.11 -5.54
C GLY A 129 14.05 -9.80 -4.94
N ILE A 130 13.36 -8.96 -5.72
CA ILE A 130 12.75 -7.72 -5.24
C ILE A 130 11.39 -8.07 -4.63
N THR A 131 11.34 -8.04 -3.29
CA THR A 131 10.15 -8.35 -2.51
C THR A 131 9.58 -7.10 -1.84
N LEU A 132 8.36 -7.20 -1.29
CA LEU A 132 7.75 -6.09 -0.56
C LEU A 132 8.61 -5.62 0.61
N LEU A 133 9.24 -6.55 1.33
CA LEU A 133 10.08 -6.22 2.49
C LEU A 133 11.34 -5.47 2.06
N THR A 134 12.05 -5.96 1.05
CA THR A 134 13.26 -5.30 0.54
C THR A 134 12.97 -3.89 0.00
N VAL A 135 11.81 -3.70 -0.63
CA VAL A 135 11.37 -2.38 -1.11
C VAL A 135 11.05 -1.44 0.05
N ARG A 136 10.38 -1.92 1.11
CA ARG A 136 10.14 -1.10 2.32
C ARG A 136 11.44 -0.64 2.97
N ASP A 137 12.40 -1.55 3.13
CA ASP A 137 13.68 -1.25 3.77
C ASP A 137 14.50 -0.25 2.93
N ALA A 138 14.55 -0.45 1.61
CA ALA A 138 15.21 0.47 0.69
C ALA A 138 14.51 1.84 0.66
N ALA A 139 13.18 1.89 0.66
CA ALA A 139 12.42 3.13 0.69
C ALA A 139 12.66 3.91 2.00
N ALA A 140 12.65 3.23 3.16
CA ALA A 140 12.96 3.84 4.45
C ALA A 140 14.41 4.36 4.53
N THR A 141 15.33 3.72 3.80
CA THR A 141 16.73 4.18 3.71
C THR A 141 16.86 5.43 2.85
N ILE A 142 16.12 5.53 1.74
CA ILE A 142 16.20 6.63 0.77
C ILE A 142 15.41 7.86 1.23
N LEU A 143 14.18 7.67 1.72
CA LEU A 143 13.28 8.75 2.13
C LEU A 143 13.42 9.11 3.62
N GLY A 144 14.06 8.26 4.40
CA GLY A 144 14.10 8.34 5.85
C GLY A 144 12.90 7.63 6.50
N LYS A 145 13.05 7.30 7.79
CA LYS A 145 11.96 6.70 8.58
C LYS A 145 10.92 7.76 8.91
N SER A 146 9.65 7.42 8.71
CA SER A 146 8.52 8.26 9.10
C SER A 146 8.48 8.53 10.61
N GLU A 147 7.90 9.65 11.01
CA GLU A 147 7.66 9.95 12.42
C GLU A 147 6.69 8.94 13.06
N MET A 148 7.06 8.42 14.23
CA MET A 148 6.28 7.40 14.95
C MET A 148 4.89 7.89 15.41
N PHE A 149 4.64 9.20 15.41
CA PHE A 149 3.38 9.80 15.86
C PHE A 149 2.58 10.46 14.73
N TYR A 150 3.09 10.43 13.49
CA TYR A 150 2.33 10.92 12.37
C TYR A 150 1.24 9.92 11.97
N PHE A 151 0.03 10.43 11.70
CA PHE A 151 -1.10 9.65 11.22
C PHE A 151 -1.45 10.10 9.81
N SER A 152 -1.12 9.27 8.82
CA SER A 152 -1.45 9.55 7.43
C SER A 152 -2.96 9.59 7.22
N PRO A 153 -3.47 10.51 6.38
CA PRO A 153 -4.88 10.55 6.04
C PRO A 153 -5.33 9.26 5.35
N MET A 154 -6.66 9.04 5.28
CA MET A 154 -7.22 7.83 4.67
C MET A 154 -6.81 7.65 3.20
N HIS A 155 -6.68 8.77 2.47
CA HIS A 155 -6.15 8.84 1.11
C HIS A 155 -4.99 9.85 1.09
N PRO A 156 -3.74 9.41 1.28
CA PRO A 156 -2.59 10.30 1.22
C PRO A 156 -2.44 10.87 -0.19
N PRO A 157 -2.33 12.20 -0.34
CA PRO A 157 -2.24 12.83 -1.65
C PRO A 157 -0.99 12.34 -2.39
N LEU A 158 -1.08 12.29 -3.72
CA LEU A 158 0.03 11.86 -4.56
C LEU A 158 1.16 12.90 -4.56
N THR A 159 2.40 12.41 -4.62
CA THR A 159 3.53 13.29 -4.95
C THR A 159 3.47 13.69 -6.42
N GLU A 160 4.13 14.79 -6.78
CA GLU A 160 4.23 15.21 -8.18
C GLU A 160 4.87 14.12 -9.06
N SER A 161 5.89 13.43 -8.55
CA SER A 161 6.51 12.30 -9.25
C SER A 161 5.55 11.12 -9.47
N ALA A 162 4.71 10.81 -8.48
CA ALA A 162 3.70 9.76 -8.61
C ALA A 162 2.62 10.15 -9.63
N GLN A 163 2.20 11.41 -9.64
CA GLN A 163 1.25 11.93 -10.61
C GLN A 163 1.82 11.90 -12.03
N ARG A 164 3.07 12.34 -12.23
CA ARG A 164 3.78 12.23 -13.51
C ARG A 164 3.87 10.79 -13.99
N ALA A 165 4.08 9.82 -13.09
CA ALA A 165 4.12 8.41 -13.46
C ALA A 165 2.75 7.90 -13.96
N LEU A 166 1.65 8.32 -13.32
CA LEU A 166 0.30 7.99 -13.81
C LEU A 166 0.04 8.59 -15.19
N ASP A 167 0.40 9.86 -15.37
CA ASP A 167 0.23 10.56 -16.65
C ASP A 167 1.11 9.93 -17.74
N TRP A 168 2.34 9.55 -17.41
CA TRP A 168 3.23 8.85 -18.35
C TRP A 168 2.62 7.52 -18.79
N ALA A 169 2.11 6.71 -17.85
CA ALA A 169 1.53 5.40 -18.17
C ALA A 169 0.34 5.51 -19.13
N VAL A 170 -0.46 6.56 -18.95
CA VAL A 170 -1.57 6.89 -19.84
C VAL A 170 -1.08 7.34 -21.22
N ASN A 171 -0.13 8.26 -21.26
CA ASN A 171 0.43 8.78 -22.51
C ASN A 171 1.11 7.67 -23.33
N GLU A 172 1.81 6.76 -22.67
CA GLU A 172 2.43 5.60 -23.31
C GLU A 172 1.36 4.72 -23.97
N LYS A 173 0.24 4.49 -23.28
CA LYS A 173 -0.88 3.76 -23.87
C LYS A 173 -1.50 4.49 -25.06
N LEU A 174 -1.65 5.81 -24.97
CA LEU A 174 -2.16 6.63 -26.08
C LEU A 174 -1.27 6.54 -27.32
N LYS A 175 0.06 6.66 -27.13
CA LYS A 175 1.07 6.57 -28.18
C LYS A 175 1.12 5.21 -28.87
N SER A 176 0.92 4.13 -28.12
CA SER A 176 0.89 2.77 -28.69
C SER A 176 -0.21 2.62 -29.75
N GLY A 177 -1.25 3.47 -29.72
CA GLY A 177 -2.39 3.38 -30.65
C GLY A 177 -3.27 2.15 -30.45
N GLU A 178 -2.87 1.22 -29.58
CA GLU A 178 -3.56 -0.03 -29.34
C GLU A 178 -4.79 0.17 -28.44
N ASP A 179 -5.93 -0.35 -28.90
CA ASP A 179 -7.10 -0.47 -28.04
C ASP A 179 -6.79 -1.40 -26.86
N GLY A 180 -7.00 -0.92 -25.64
CA GLY A 180 -6.74 -1.68 -24.43
C GLY A 180 -6.83 -0.87 -23.15
N GLU A 181 -6.50 -1.52 -22.05
CA GLU A 181 -6.47 -0.92 -20.72
C GLU A 181 -5.04 -0.50 -20.36
N VAL A 182 -4.90 0.56 -19.56
CA VAL A 182 -3.61 0.91 -18.93
C VAL A 182 -3.38 -0.06 -17.78
N THR A 183 -2.33 -0.85 -17.88
CA THR A 183 -2.04 -1.93 -16.94
C THR A 183 -1.01 -1.53 -15.89
N ALA A 184 -0.85 -2.36 -14.85
CA ALA A 184 0.17 -2.15 -13.83
C ALA A 184 1.60 -2.16 -14.42
N ASN A 185 1.80 -2.82 -15.56
CA ASN A 185 3.09 -2.83 -16.26
C ASN A 185 3.44 -1.45 -16.83
N HIS A 186 2.45 -0.73 -17.40
CA HIS A 186 2.65 0.65 -17.85
C HIS A 186 3.02 1.57 -16.68
N LEU A 187 2.35 1.39 -15.55
CA LEU A 187 2.64 2.14 -14.32
C LEU A 187 4.05 1.84 -13.79
N PHE A 188 4.46 0.57 -13.79
CA PHE A 188 5.80 0.18 -13.38
C PHE A 188 6.87 0.80 -14.29
N LEU A 189 6.68 0.73 -15.62
CA LEU A 189 7.60 1.33 -16.59
C LEU A 189 7.67 2.85 -16.44
N ALA A 190 6.57 3.49 -16.08
CA ALA A 190 6.54 4.92 -15.77
C ALA A 190 7.45 5.26 -14.58
N ILE A 191 7.35 4.50 -13.49
CA ILE A 191 8.18 4.67 -12.30
C ILE A 191 9.67 4.44 -12.65
N TRP A 192 9.97 3.42 -13.46
CA TRP A 192 11.34 3.16 -13.91
C TRP A 192 11.89 4.30 -14.79
N SER A 193 11.05 4.90 -15.62
CA SER A 193 11.46 5.96 -16.56
C SER A 193 11.79 7.29 -15.87
N ASP A 194 11.15 7.61 -14.74
CA ASP A 194 11.45 8.82 -13.95
C ASP A 194 12.66 8.58 -13.04
N LYS A 195 13.86 8.88 -13.55
CA LYS A 195 15.15 8.69 -12.84
C LYS A 195 15.27 9.51 -11.55
N GLU A 196 14.52 10.60 -11.42
CA GLU A 196 14.56 11.45 -10.24
C GLU A 196 13.68 10.92 -9.11
N SER A 197 12.70 10.07 -9.46
CA SER A 197 11.73 9.51 -8.53
C SER A 197 12.35 8.60 -7.47
N ALA A 198 11.72 8.56 -6.30
CA ALA A 198 12.14 7.66 -5.23
C ALA A 198 11.98 6.19 -5.63
N GLY A 199 10.93 5.85 -6.40
CA GLY A 199 10.69 4.50 -6.91
C GLY A 199 11.82 4.01 -7.82
N HIS A 200 12.32 4.86 -8.72
CA HIS A 200 13.49 4.53 -9.54
C HIS A 200 14.73 4.28 -8.66
N LYS A 201 15.01 5.18 -7.72
CA LYS A 201 16.17 5.04 -6.81
C LYS A 201 16.11 3.77 -5.97
N VAL A 202 14.92 3.39 -5.51
CA VAL A 202 14.68 2.13 -4.78
C VAL A 202 14.92 0.92 -5.69
N LEU A 203 14.41 0.94 -6.92
CA LEU A 203 14.64 -0.15 -7.87
C LEU A 203 16.12 -0.30 -8.23
N ALA A 204 16.79 0.82 -8.50
CA ALA A 204 18.22 0.85 -8.83
C ALA A 204 19.08 0.34 -7.66
N SER A 205 18.76 0.71 -6.41
CA SER A 205 19.50 0.23 -5.24
C SER A 205 19.34 -1.28 -4.99
N LEU A 206 18.22 -1.85 -5.46
CA LEU A 206 17.95 -3.30 -5.43
C LEU A 206 18.46 -4.03 -6.69
N GLY A 207 19.23 -3.37 -7.56
CA GLY A 207 19.85 -3.97 -8.73
C GLY A 207 18.88 -4.23 -9.89
N PHE A 208 17.77 -3.48 -9.98
CA PHE A 208 16.96 -3.43 -11.19
C PHE A 208 17.69 -2.62 -12.27
N ASP A 209 17.57 -3.02 -13.53
CA ASP A 209 18.29 -2.43 -14.66
C ASP A 209 17.40 -2.27 -15.90
N ASP A 210 17.92 -1.55 -16.90
CA ASP A 210 17.22 -1.31 -18.17
C ASP A 210 16.98 -2.59 -18.98
N GLN A 211 17.82 -3.62 -18.80
CA GLN A 211 17.64 -4.91 -19.47
C GLN A 211 16.36 -5.59 -18.98
N LYS A 212 16.16 -5.64 -17.66
CA LYS A 212 14.95 -6.16 -17.02
C LYS A 212 13.72 -5.33 -17.38
N ALA A 213 13.84 -4.01 -17.45
CA ALA A 213 12.77 -3.13 -17.91
C ALA A 213 12.35 -3.47 -19.36
N SER A 214 13.32 -3.71 -20.24
CA SER A 214 13.05 -4.07 -21.64
C SER A 214 12.34 -5.43 -21.78
N LEU A 215 12.61 -6.37 -20.88
CA LEU A 215 11.90 -7.66 -20.84
C LEU A 215 10.43 -7.45 -20.50
N LEU A 216 10.13 -6.61 -19.51
CA LEU A 216 8.76 -6.29 -19.15
C LEU A 216 8.00 -5.64 -20.30
N ALA A 217 8.63 -4.68 -20.99
CA ALA A 217 8.04 -3.99 -22.12
C ALA A 217 7.65 -4.95 -23.26
N LYS A 218 8.47 -5.97 -23.51
CA LYS A 218 8.15 -7.03 -24.50
C LYS A 218 6.96 -7.89 -24.07
N THR A 219 6.88 -8.25 -22.79
CA THR A 219 5.78 -9.08 -22.26
C THR A 219 4.45 -8.31 -22.11
N ALA A 220 4.49 -6.98 -22.00
CA ALA A 220 3.31 -6.15 -21.75
C ALA A 220 2.27 -6.20 -22.89
N GLY A 221 2.68 -6.54 -24.12
CA GLY A 221 1.76 -6.75 -25.25
C GLY A 221 0.86 -7.99 -25.10
N GLU A 222 1.28 -8.99 -24.32
CA GLU A 222 0.61 -10.29 -24.21
C GLU A 222 -0.42 -10.37 -23.07
N GLU A 223 -0.43 -9.40 -22.13
CA GLU A 223 -1.35 -9.39 -20.98
C GLU A 223 -2.84 -9.31 -21.42
N LYS A 224 -3.07 -8.90 -22.67
CA LYS A 224 -4.39 -8.75 -23.32
C LYS A 224 -5.25 -10.03 -23.29
N ALA A 225 -4.65 -11.21 -23.13
CA ALA A 225 -5.36 -12.50 -23.16
C ALA A 225 -5.99 -12.93 -21.82
N MET A 226 -5.59 -12.37 -20.69
CA MET A 226 -5.86 -12.95 -19.35
C MET A 226 -6.61 -12.00 -18.40
N SER A 227 -7.49 -11.14 -18.93
CA SER A 227 -8.46 -10.38 -18.12
C SER A 227 -9.82 -11.09 -18.15
N PRO A 228 -10.23 -11.82 -17.10
CA PRO A 228 -11.57 -12.41 -17.05
C PRO A 228 -12.61 -11.28 -16.95
N ARG A 229 -13.61 -11.35 -17.84
CA ARG A 229 -14.77 -10.46 -17.90
C ARG A 229 -15.72 -10.61 -16.70
#